data_AF-A0A2E4WC45-F1
#
_entry.id   AF-A0A2E4WC45-F1
#
_cell.length_a   1.000
_cell.length_b   1.000
_cell.length_c   1.000
_cell.angle_alpha   90.00
_cell.angle_beta   90.00
_cell.angle_gamma   90.00
#
_symmetry.space_group_name_H-M   'P 1'
#
loop_
_entity.id
_entity.type
_entity.pdbx_description
1 polymer ?
#
loop_
_entity_poly.entity_id
_entity_poly.type
_entity_poly.pdbx_seq_one_letter_code
_entity_poly.pdbx_strand_id
1 'polypeptide(L)'
;MTNIALDLQDSAVPIESVQSHPRNPRKGDIQGIADSLRVNGQYSPLIVDARNGNILAGNHTWRAAKSLGWEQIAVLHVDVDDNQAKRILLSDNRTSDLATYDRPNLIQLIESIRPDLDGSGWDERSLDRLRQLEDQDDDLFGRGDPNDKDPATTKKIHVGKNLILLHADYFTEWFEALGEDAVDKVRQMLGLTDDPEPKPTKAGKRWTHISGETPTHSGMDACIWAPVEDLIPHPENARQGDIGAIAESLRVNGIYRPLIVQESSNLILKGNNTWQAVRSLGWDTVPVMFLDVDDDDARRVMLADNRLADKAGYYNAMLAEVLIDLDSLDGTGFTPTDLDDVLKDLPPERDPSAMIGAPADVRRVATIRLGGLTISTCGKQYSEWEHNMIAEGYMTKVERGHRIAELLGLDPARYEVWASLADPTTGNKEIKK
;
A
#
# COMPACT_ATOMS: atom_id res chain seq x y z
N MET A 1 22.48 28.89 8.76
CA MET A 1 22.03 28.22 7.52
C MET A 1 20.60 27.80 7.75
N THR A 2 19.73 28.03 6.79
CA THR A 2 18.35 27.56 6.82
C THR A 2 18.36 26.04 6.69
N ASN A 3 17.52 25.33 7.46
CA ASN A 3 17.45 23.86 7.36
C ASN A 3 16.56 23.39 6.18
N ILE A 4 16.22 24.31 5.28
CA ILE A 4 15.34 24.11 4.13
C ILE A 4 16.23 24.29 2.90
N ALA A 5 16.22 23.32 1.98
CA ALA A 5 17.01 23.43 0.75
C ALA A 5 16.65 24.72 0.00
N LEU A 6 17.64 25.31 -0.68
CA LEU A 6 17.53 26.65 -1.26
C LEU A 6 16.28 26.79 -2.14
N ASP A 7 16.02 25.77 -2.96
CA ASP A 7 14.91 25.71 -3.91
C ASP A 7 13.52 25.65 -3.25
N LEU A 8 13.46 25.33 -1.96
CA LEU A 8 12.22 25.28 -1.20
C LEU A 8 11.96 26.53 -0.34
N GLN A 9 12.93 27.44 -0.22
CA GLN A 9 12.85 28.55 0.74
C GLN A 9 11.72 29.54 0.44
N ASP A 10 11.36 29.73 -0.83
CA ASP A 10 10.25 30.60 -1.22
C ASP A 10 8.88 30.07 -0.74
N SER A 11 8.81 28.77 -0.41
CA SER A 11 7.63 28.11 0.13
C SER A 11 7.66 27.96 1.66
N ALA A 12 8.67 28.53 2.33
CA ALA A 12 8.82 28.44 3.77
C ALA A 12 7.78 29.30 4.52
N VAL A 13 7.09 28.68 5.46
CA VAL A 13 6.11 29.32 6.35
C VAL A 13 6.47 29.04 7.81
N PRO A 14 6.01 29.88 8.77
CA PRO A 14 6.21 29.59 10.19
C PRO A 14 5.69 28.20 10.52
N ILE A 15 6.48 27.38 11.21
CA ILE A 15 6.12 25.97 11.47
C ILE A 15 4.80 25.83 12.25
N GLU A 16 4.47 26.83 13.07
CA GLU A 16 3.25 26.90 13.88
C GLU A 16 2.01 27.34 13.06
N SER A 17 2.19 27.77 11.81
CA SER A 17 1.07 28.12 10.92
C SER A 17 0.39 26.89 10.28
N VAL A 18 1.02 25.72 10.38
CA VAL A 18 0.49 24.45 9.87
C VAL A 18 0.46 23.42 10.99
N GLN A 19 -0.42 22.42 10.86
CA GLN A 19 -0.64 21.44 11.91
C GLN A 19 -0.80 20.03 11.37
N SER A 20 -0.40 19.05 12.18
CA SER A 20 -0.62 17.64 11.83
C SER A 20 -2.11 17.36 11.67
N HIS A 21 -2.48 16.61 10.64
CA HIS A 21 -3.88 16.25 10.43
C HIS A 21 -4.39 15.41 11.62
N PRO A 22 -5.52 15.80 12.25
CA PRO A 22 -5.97 15.20 13.52
C PRO A 22 -6.32 13.71 13.38
N ARG A 23 -6.72 13.29 12.18
CA ARG A 23 -7.03 11.89 11.85
C ARG A 23 -5.96 11.20 11.01
N ASN A 24 -4.68 11.60 11.11
CA ASN A 24 -3.60 10.90 10.38
C ASN A 24 -3.36 9.49 10.98
N PRO A 25 -3.71 8.41 10.27
CA PRO A 25 -3.59 7.07 10.83
C PRO A 25 -2.15 6.53 10.81
N ARG A 26 -1.23 7.17 10.08
CA ARG A 26 0.17 6.72 9.94
C ARG A 26 0.95 7.00 11.23
N LYS A 27 1.76 6.02 11.65
CA LYS A 27 2.75 6.11 12.72
C LYS A 27 4.15 5.98 12.10
N GLY A 28 4.91 7.07 12.02
CA GLY A 28 6.25 7.11 11.41
C GLY A 28 7.41 7.12 12.41
N ASP A 29 8.63 6.86 11.91
CA ASP A 29 9.89 6.95 12.65
C ASP A 29 10.36 8.41 12.77
N ILE A 30 9.82 9.14 13.75
CA ILE A 30 10.13 10.57 13.97
C ILE A 30 11.63 10.78 14.20
N GLN A 31 12.30 9.85 14.90
CA GLN A 31 13.73 9.99 15.20
C GLN A 31 14.58 9.83 13.94
N GLY A 32 14.33 8.80 13.13
CA GLY A 32 15.02 8.63 11.85
C GLY A 32 14.80 9.83 10.91
N ILE A 33 13.58 10.37 10.88
CA ILE A 33 13.29 11.57 10.08
C ILE A 33 14.06 12.79 10.63
N ALA A 34 14.11 12.96 11.96
CA ALA A 34 14.87 14.05 12.57
C ALA A 34 16.38 13.95 12.27
N ASP A 35 16.93 12.73 12.26
CA ASP A 35 18.32 12.49 11.90
C ASP A 35 18.57 12.85 10.42
N SER A 36 17.68 12.46 9.51
CA SER A 36 17.74 12.87 8.10
C SER A 36 17.63 14.37 7.92
N LEU A 37 16.70 15.05 8.61
CA LEU A 37 16.54 16.50 8.55
C LEU A 37 17.76 17.27 9.07
N ARG A 38 18.53 16.72 10.01
CA ARG A 38 19.77 17.36 10.50
C ARG A 38 20.90 17.33 9.45
N VAL A 39 20.94 16.28 8.64
CA VAL A 39 22.01 16.06 7.65
C VAL A 39 21.61 16.67 6.30
N ASN A 40 20.43 16.29 5.81
CA ASN A 40 19.97 16.60 4.45
C ASN A 40 19.09 17.87 4.40
N GLY A 41 18.68 18.40 5.55
CA GLY A 41 17.65 19.44 5.60
C GLY A 41 16.30 18.95 5.05
N GLN A 42 15.41 19.90 4.76
CA GLN A 42 14.15 19.64 4.07
C GLN A 42 14.36 19.74 2.56
N TYR A 43 14.27 18.61 1.86
CA TYR A 43 14.40 18.47 0.41
C TYR A 43 13.04 18.29 -0.32
N SER A 44 11.93 18.20 0.42
CA SER A 44 10.58 18.04 -0.14
C SER A 44 9.57 18.83 0.70
N PRO A 45 8.64 19.58 0.07
CA PRO A 45 7.67 20.38 0.82
C PRO A 45 6.60 19.49 1.45
N LEU A 46 6.00 19.97 2.54
CA LEU A 46 4.78 19.36 3.06
C LEU A 46 3.61 19.73 2.15
N ILE A 47 2.63 18.84 2.00
CA ILE A 47 1.37 19.17 1.32
C ILE A 47 0.33 19.49 2.38
N VAL A 48 -0.25 20.69 2.28
CA VAL A 48 -1.13 21.27 3.29
C VAL A 48 -2.46 21.63 2.65
N ASP A 49 -3.56 21.30 3.32
CA ASP A 49 -4.90 21.76 2.93
C ASP A 49 -4.98 23.28 3.13
N ALA A 50 -5.15 24.02 2.03
CA ALA A 50 -5.18 25.49 2.01
C ALA A 50 -6.28 26.09 2.89
N ARG A 51 -7.35 25.33 3.19
CA ARG A 51 -8.53 25.83 3.90
C ARG A 51 -8.33 25.87 5.41
N ASN A 52 -7.51 24.99 5.96
CA ASN A 52 -7.42 24.75 7.41
C ASN A 52 -5.99 24.53 7.95
N GLY A 53 -4.96 24.48 7.08
CA GLY A 53 -3.57 24.28 7.50
C GLY A 53 -3.24 22.85 7.93
N ASN A 54 -4.12 21.89 7.70
CA ASN A 54 -3.88 20.49 8.02
C ASN A 54 -2.92 19.86 7.01
N ILE A 55 -1.90 19.17 7.51
CA ILE A 55 -0.91 18.49 6.69
C ILE A 55 -1.50 17.20 6.12
N LEU A 56 -1.65 17.14 4.80
CA LEU A 56 -2.07 15.94 4.06
C LEU A 56 -0.89 14.99 3.79
N ALA A 57 0.32 15.55 3.72
CA ALA A 57 1.56 14.85 3.38
C ALA A 57 2.74 15.34 4.22
N GLY A 58 3.54 14.41 4.77
CA GLY A 58 4.73 14.79 5.55
C GLY A 58 4.43 15.17 7.01
N ASN A 59 3.33 14.64 7.58
CA ASN A 59 2.98 14.81 8.99
C ASN A 59 4.14 14.50 9.95
N HIS A 60 4.91 13.44 9.67
CA HIS A 60 6.05 13.05 10.50
C HIS A 60 7.26 13.97 10.31
N THR A 61 7.48 14.50 9.11
CA THR A 61 8.49 15.52 8.82
C THR A 61 8.24 16.79 9.62
N TRP A 62 6.99 17.27 9.70
CA TRP A 62 6.63 18.39 10.56
C TRP A 62 6.90 18.11 12.05
N ARG A 63 6.51 16.93 12.56
CA ARG A 63 6.76 16.54 13.96
C ARG A 63 8.26 16.48 14.27
N ALA A 64 9.05 15.93 13.34
CA ALA A 64 10.50 15.86 13.45
C ALA A 64 11.13 17.27 13.44
N ALA A 65 10.80 18.12 12.47
CA ALA A 65 11.26 19.51 12.41
C ALA A 65 10.90 20.31 13.67
N LYS A 66 9.68 20.14 14.20
CA LYS A 66 9.25 20.75 15.46
C LYS A 66 10.07 20.24 16.65
N SER A 67 10.39 18.95 16.71
CA SER A 67 11.26 18.37 17.75
C SER A 67 12.71 18.88 17.68
N LEU A 68 13.16 19.30 16.49
CA LEU A 68 14.46 19.92 16.25
C LEU A 68 14.48 21.43 16.55
N GLY A 69 13.34 22.03 16.90
CA GLY A 69 13.21 23.45 17.17
C GLY A 69 13.26 24.35 15.93
N TRP A 70 12.86 23.84 14.77
CA TRP A 70 12.78 24.66 13.55
C TRP A 70 11.70 25.73 13.69
N GLU A 71 11.95 26.93 13.17
CA GLU A 71 10.98 28.04 13.18
C GLU A 71 10.16 28.11 11.88
N GLN A 72 10.71 27.61 10.79
CA GLN A 72 10.15 27.67 9.43
C GLN A 72 10.14 26.28 8.81
N ILE A 73 9.18 26.02 7.92
CA ILE A 73 9.06 24.77 7.17
C ILE A 73 8.48 25.04 5.78
N ALA A 74 9.00 24.39 4.74
CA ALA A 74 8.52 24.52 3.37
C ALA A 74 7.23 23.73 3.15
N VAL A 75 6.24 24.37 2.52
CA VAL A 75 4.91 23.79 2.29
C VAL A 75 4.35 24.16 0.92
N LEU A 76 3.54 23.27 0.35
CA LEU A 76 2.66 23.56 -0.77
C LEU A 76 1.21 23.46 -0.31
N HIS A 77 0.45 24.53 -0.51
CA HIS A 77 -0.97 24.59 -0.17
C HIS A 77 -1.81 24.09 -1.33
N VAL A 78 -2.57 23.02 -1.14
CA VAL A 78 -3.50 22.49 -2.14
C VAL A 78 -4.93 22.78 -1.72
N ASP A 79 -5.76 23.20 -2.67
CA ASP A 79 -7.20 23.29 -2.47
C ASP A 79 -7.83 21.92 -2.74
N VAL A 80 -8.49 21.38 -1.72
CA VAL A 80 -9.08 20.03 -1.70
C VAL A 80 -10.39 20.07 -0.94
N ASP A 81 -11.34 19.20 -1.24
CA ASP A 81 -12.47 18.95 -0.35
C ASP A 81 -12.10 17.96 0.78
N ASP A 82 -13.00 17.76 1.74
CA ASP A 82 -12.74 16.89 2.90
C ASP A 82 -12.53 15.42 2.52
N ASN A 83 -13.22 14.94 1.48
CA ASN A 83 -13.07 13.57 1.00
C ASN A 83 -11.74 13.41 0.23
N GLN A 84 -11.37 14.39 -0.59
CA GLN A 84 -10.09 14.41 -1.29
C GLN A 84 -8.92 14.52 -0.31
N ALA A 85 -9.05 15.34 0.74
CA ALA A 85 -8.07 15.43 1.83
C ALA A 85 -7.85 14.06 2.49
N LYS A 86 -8.93 13.34 2.85
CA LYS A 86 -8.85 11.97 3.40
C LYS A 86 -8.24 10.98 2.39
N ARG A 87 -8.63 11.03 1.11
CA ARG A 87 -8.08 10.16 0.06
C ARG A 87 -6.58 10.37 -0.12
N ILE A 88 -6.11 11.61 -0.18
CA ILE A 88 -4.69 11.96 -0.27
C ILE A 88 -3.93 11.46 0.97
N LEU A 89 -4.49 11.69 2.16
CA LEU A 89 -3.91 11.26 3.43
C LEU A 89 -3.71 9.73 3.48
N LEU A 90 -4.63 8.95 2.90
CA LEU A 90 -4.54 7.49 2.84
C LEU A 90 -3.66 7.00 1.69
N SER A 91 -3.83 7.56 0.50
CA SER A 91 -3.20 7.11 -0.74
C SER A 91 -1.69 7.12 -0.61
N ASP A 92 -1.11 8.20 -0.10
CA ASP A 92 0.34 8.31 0.00
C ASP A 92 0.96 7.19 0.83
N ASN A 93 0.35 6.91 1.98
CA ASN A 93 0.80 5.88 2.88
C ASN A 93 0.67 4.50 2.21
N ARG A 94 -0.44 4.26 1.53
CA ARG A 94 -0.75 2.97 0.93
C ARG A 94 0.08 2.67 -0.32
N THR A 95 0.28 3.65 -1.20
CA THR A 95 1.15 3.47 -2.38
C THR A 95 2.59 3.21 -1.98
N SER A 96 3.03 3.76 -0.85
CA SER A 96 4.30 3.40 -0.23
C SER A 96 4.30 1.93 0.21
N ASP A 97 3.29 1.48 0.95
CA ASP A 97 3.26 0.11 1.49
C ASP A 97 3.11 -0.99 0.42
N LEU A 98 2.60 -0.65 -0.76
CA LEU A 98 2.50 -1.57 -1.90
C LEU A 98 3.82 -1.73 -2.67
N ALA A 99 4.85 -0.95 -2.33
CA ALA A 99 6.12 -0.98 -3.02
C ALA A 99 7.06 -2.09 -2.51
N THR A 100 7.85 -2.66 -3.40
CA THR A 100 8.92 -3.62 -3.11
C THR A 100 10.29 -3.02 -3.45
N TYR A 101 11.36 -3.79 -3.23
CA TYR A 101 12.72 -3.38 -3.57
C TYR A 101 13.43 -4.40 -4.45
N ASP A 102 14.16 -3.89 -5.44
CA ASP A 102 15.26 -4.60 -6.08
C ASP A 102 16.45 -4.61 -5.11
N ARG A 103 16.63 -5.74 -4.40
CA ARG A 103 17.61 -5.87 -3.33
C ARG A 103 19.06 -5.66 -3.82
N PRO A 104 19.52 -6.27 -4.93
CA PRO A 104 20.83 -5.97 -5.50
C PRO A 104 21.06 -4.48 -5.76
N ASN A 105 20.09 -3.80 -6.39
CA ASN A 105 20.21 -2.36 -6.67
C ASN A 105 20.19 -1.53 -5.38
N LEU A 106 19.40 -1.92 -4.37
CA LEU A 106 19.38 -1.24 -3.08
C LEU A 106 20.73 -1.36 -2.34
N ILE A 107 21.33 -2.56 -2.35
CA ILE A 107 22.66 -2.78 -1.77
C ILE A 107 23.68 -1.92 -2.51
N GLN A 108 23.67 -1.92 -3.85
CA GLN A 108 24.59 -1.12 -4.66
C GLN A 108 24.45 0.37 -4.35
N LEU A 109 23.22 0.88 -4.21
CA LEU A 109 22.95 2.27 -3.85
C LEU A 109 23.50 2.61 -2.45
N ILE A 110 23.28 1.76 -1.43
CA ILE A 110 23.83 1.97 -0.08
C ILE A 110 25.37 1.95 -0.12
N GLU A 111 25.96 1.03 -0.87
CA GLU A 111 27.42 0.89 -1.02
C GLU A 111 28.07 2.14 -1.64
N SER A 112 27.38 2.79 -2.58
CA SER A 112 27.94 3.92 -3.32
C SER A 112 28.18 5.17 -2.47
N ILE A 113 27.45 5.36 -1.37
CA ILE A 113 27.62 6.50 -0.45
C ILE A 113 28.50 6.16 0.76
N ARG A 114 29.01 4.92 0.87
CA ARG A 114 29.89 4.54 1.98
C ARG A 114 31.24 5.25 1.91
N PRO A 115 31.88 5.54 3.07
CA PRO A 115 31.49 5.14 4.43
C PRO A 115 30.47 6.05 5.11
N ASP A 116 29.99 7.10 4.44
CA ASP A 116 29.13 8.13 5.02
C ASP A 116 27.64 7.81 4.81
N LEU A 117 27.07 7.07 5.76
CA LEU A 117 25.66 6.70 5.76
C LEU A 117 24.77 7.68 6.54
N ASP A 118 25.33 8.75 7.08
CA ASP A 118 24.59 9.68 7.92
C ASP A 118 23.42 10.31 7.14
N GLY A 119 22.25 10.41 7.77
CA GLY A 119 21.05 10.96 7.15
C GLY A 119 20.33 10.07 6.13
N SER A 120 20.93 8.94 5.70
CA SER A 120 20.33 7.98 4.76
C SER A 120 19.27 7.06 5.39
N GLY A 121 19.22 6.99 6.73
CA GLY A 121 18.39 6.05 7.49
C GLY A 121 18.93 4.62 7.56
N TRP A 122 20.07 4.33 6.93
CA TRP A 122 20.78 3.05 6.97
C TRP A 122 21.98 3.12 7.91
N ASP A 123 22.29 1.98 8.55
CA ASP A 123 23.50 1.78 9.33
C ASP A 123 24.21 0.50 8.86
N GLU A 124 25.50 0.35 9.19
CA GLU A 124 26.28 -0.84 8.81
C GLU A 124 25.62 -2.14 9.27
N ARG A 125 24.95 -2.13 10.44
CA ARG A 125 24.20 -3.29 10.93
C ARG A 125 23.01 -3.66 10.05
N SER A 126 22.27 -2.66 9.55
CA SER A 126 21.13 -2.88 8.65
C SER A 126 21.60 -3.31 7.28
N LEU A 127 22.73 -2.79 6.80
CA LEU A 127 23.35 -3.24 5.56
C LEU A 127 23.85 -4.69 5.69
N ASP A 128 24.52 -5.04 6.78
CA ASP A 128 24.94 -6.41 7.05
C ASP A 128 23.75 -7.35 7.14
N ARG A 129 22.66 -6.95 7.80
CA ARG A 129 21.40 -7.71 7.75
C ARG A 129 20.91 -7.86 6.32
N LEU A 130 20.88 -6.79 5.52
CA LEU A 130 20.43 -6.82 4.12
C LEU A 130 21.28 -7.76 3.25
N ARG A 131 22.59 -7.86 3.52
CA ARG A 131 23.52 -8.80 2.86
C ARG A 131 23.35 -10.24 3.33
N GLN A 132 23.07 -10.44 4.62
CA GLN A 132 22.88 -11.76 5.25
C GLN A 132 21.53 -12.37 4.96
N LEU A 133 20.61 -11.60 4.37
CA LEU A 133 19.50 -12.17 3.62
C LEU A 133 20.12 -12.92 2.43
N GLU A 134 20.47 -14.19 2.66
CA GLU A 134 20.80 -15.14 1.60
C GLU A 134 19.69 -15.07 0.56
N ASP A 135 20.00 -15.31 -0.71
CA ASP A 135 19.02 -15.51 -1.79
C ASP A 135 18.02 -16.67 -1.52
N GLN A 136 17.95 -17.19 -0.29
CA GLN A 136 16.97 -18.14 0.20
C GLN A 136 15.82 -17.51 1.02
N ASP A 137 15.89 -16.22 1.34
CA ASP A 137 14.76 -15.47 1.90
C ASP A 137 14.34 -14.36 0.94
N ASP A 138 13.59 -14.73 -0.10
CA ASP A 138 12.93 -13.80 -1.01
C ASP A 138 11.74 -13.07 -0.34
N ASP A 139 11.76 -12.94 1.00
CA ASP A 139 10.52 -12.70 1.71
C ASP A 139 10.60 -12.24 3.17
N LEU A 140 11.28 -11.11 3.45
CA LEU A 140 11.17 -10.49 4.79
C LEU A 140 9.83 -9.75 5.02
N PHE A 141 9.00 -9.56 3.98
CA PHE A 141 7.68 -8.93 4.07
C PHE A 141 6.64 -9.53 3.09
N GLY A 142 6.51 -10.86 3.02
CA GLY A 142 5.28 -11.53 2.61
C GLY A 142 5.16 -12.01 1.14
N ARG A 143 5.17 -13.35 1.04
CA ARG A 143 5.07 -14.29 -0.08
C ARG A 143 6.40 -14.71 -0.70
N GLY A 144 6.88 -15.87 -0.21
CA GLY A 144 7.91 -16.66 -0.83
C GLY A 144 7.72 -16.76 -2.34
N ASP A 145 8.87 -16.76 -3.01
CA ASP A 145 9.07 -16.82 -4.45
C ASP A 145 8.00 -17.69 -5.16
N PRO A 146 7.20 -17.12 -6.10
CA PRO A 146 6.31 -17.87 -6.98
C PRO A 146 7.05 -18.87 -7.90
N ASN A 147 8.38 -18.80 -7.96
CA ASN A 147 9.28 -19.65 -8.74
C ASN A 147 10.21 -20.54 -7.91
N ASP A 148 9.96 -20.73 -6.59
CA ASP A 148 10.64 -21.81 -5.88
C ASP A 148 10.27 -23.15 -6.52
N LYS A 149 11.28 -23.79 -7.10
CA LYS A 149 11.13 -24.96 -7.95
C LYS A 149 11.02 -26.21 -7.09
N ASP A 150 9.80 -26.47 -6.64
CA ASP A 150 9.18 -27.75 -6.97
C ASP A 150 7.73 -27.54 -7.50
N PRO A 151 7.57 -27.16 -8.79
CA PRO A 151 6.27 -26.85 -9.38
C PRO A 151 5.45 -28.11 -9.70
N ALA A 152 5.94 -29.30 -9.36
CA ALA A 152 5.34 -30.53 -9.84
C ALA A 152 4.27 -31.11 -8.90
N THR A 153 4.24 -30.73 -7.62
CA THR A 153 3.50 -31.56 -6.66
C THR A 153 2.34 -30.89 -5.95
N THR A 154 2.16 -29.56 -5.90
CA THR A 154 1.02 -28.98 -5.12
C THR A 154 0.23 -27.83 -5.78
N LYS A 155 -1.09 -27.76 -5.50
CA LYS A 155 -2.05 -26.74 -5.96
C LYS A 155 -2.82 -26.13 -4.79
N LYS A 156 -3.23 -24.86 -4.92
CA LYS A 156 -3.85 -24.05 -3.84
C LYS A 156 -5.33 -23.80 -4.10
N ILE A 157 -6.17 -24.08 -3.10
CA ILE A 157 -7.59 -23.69 -3.03
C ILE A 157 -7.75 -22.64 -1.93
N HIS A 158 -8.28 -21.46 -2.28
CA HIS A 158 -8.61 -20.40 -1.33
C HIS A 158 -10.12 -20.23 -1.25
N VAL A 159 -10.67 -20.30 -0.03
CA VAL A 159 -12.07 -19.97 0.27
C VAL A 159 -12.07 -18.87 1.33
N GLY A 160 -12.16 -17.62 0.86
CA GLY A 160 -11.94 -16.43 1.69
C GLY A 160 -10.55 -16.43 2.33
N LYS A 161 -10.48 -16.58 3.65
CA LYS A 161 -9.22 -16.62 4.42
C LYS A 161 -8.64 -18.03 4.65
N ASN A 162 -9.31 -19.08 4.16
CA ASN A 162 -8.89 -20.47 4.37
C ASN A 162 -8.12 -20.98 3.15
N LEU A 163 -6.99 -21.67 3.39
CA LEU A 163 -6.10 -22.22 2.38
C LEU A 163 -6.02 -23.74 2.50
N ILE A 164 -6.24 -24.44 1.38
CA ILE A 164 -6.11 -25.89 1.25
C ILE A 164 -5.06 -26.16 0.16
N LEU A 165 -4.11 -27.05 0.46
CA LEU A 165 -3.09 -27.52 -0.48
C LEU A 165 -3.41 -28.94 -0.92
N LEU A 166 -3.33 -29.21 -2.22
CA LEU A 166 -3.60 -30.52 -2.82
C LEU A 166 -2.43 -30.96 -3.66
N HIS A 167 -2.24 -32.27 -3.84
CA HIS A 167 -1.28 -32.74 -4.85
C HIS A 167 -1.69 -32.28 -6.26
N ALA A 168 -0.75 -31.87 -7.12
CA ALA A 168 -1.08 -31.30 -8.43
C ALA A 168 -1.87 -32.24 -9.34
N ASP A 169 -1.49 -33.52 -9.36
CA ASP A 169 -2.22 -34.55 -10.12
C ASP A 169 -3.64 -34.75 -9.57
N TYR A 170 -3.80 -34.71 -8.24
CA TYR A 170 -5.10 -34.87 -7.61
C TYR A 170 -6.02 -33.67 -7.86
N PHE A 171 -5.47 -32.45 -7.80
CA PHE A 171 -6.21 -31.25 -8.14
C PHE A 171 -6.67 -31.29 -9.60
N THR A 172 -5.82 -31.74 -10.52
CA THR A 172 -6.16 -31.82 -11.95
C THR A 172 -7.28 -32.84 -12.18
N GLU A 173 -7.17 -34.04 -11.60
CA GLU A 173 -8.21 -35.08 -11.62
C GLU A 173 -9.54 -34.56 -11.06
N TRP A 174 -9.52 -33.96 -9.86
CA TRP A 174 -10.70 -33.40 -9.19
C TRP A 174 -11.31 -32.25 -9.99
N PHE A 175 -10.50 -31.34 -10.51
CA PHE A 175 -10.96 -30.17 -11.26
C PHE A 175 -11.55 -30.56 -12.62
N GLU A 176 -10.95 -31.52 -13.33
CA GLU A 176 -11.50 -32.06 -14.58
C GLU A 176 -12.84 -32.78 -14.35
N ALA A 177 -13.00 -33.48 -13.21
CA ALA A 177 -14.27 -34.12 -12.84
C ALA A 177 -15.42 -33.11 -12.63
N LEU A 178 -15.12 -31.83 -12.35
CA LEU A 178 -16.12 -30.78 -12.28
C LEU A 178 -16.70 -30.44 -13.67
N GLY A 179 -15.96 -30.64 -14.76
CA GLY A 179 -16.42 -30.38 -16.14
C GLY A 179 -16.69 -28.91 -16.45
N GLU A 180 -17.47 -28.63 -17.50
CA GLU A 180 -17.74 -27.26 -17.99
C GLU A 180 -18.53 -26.39 -16.99
N ASP A 181 -19.32 -27.02 -16.10
CA ASP A 181 -20.13 -26.34 -15.07
C ASP A 181 -19.40 -26.21 -13.71
N ALA A 182 -18.07 -26.12 -13.72
CA ALA A 182 -17.26 -26.16 -12.50
C ALA A 182 -17.62 -25.06 -11.49
N VAL A 183 -18.01 -23.87 -11.97
CA VAL A 183 -18.44 -22.76 -11.11
C VAL A 183 -19.69 -23.15 -10.32
N ASP A 184 -20.73 -23.63 -10.98
CA ASP A 184 -22.02 -23.93 -10.37
C ASP A 184 -21.94 -25.11 -9.41
N LYS A 185 -21.17 -26.14 -9.77
CA LYS A 185 -20.92 -27.29 -8.88
C LYS A 185 -20.17 -26.90 -7.62
N VAL A 186 -19.14 -26.06 -7.71
CA VAL A 186 -18.40 -25.60 -6.54
C VAL A 186 -19.27 -24.71 -5.66
N ARG A 187 -20.12 -23.86 -6.27
CA ARG A 187 -21.10 -23.07 -5.52
C ARG A 187 -22.09 -23.96 -4.79
N GLN A 188 -22.58 -25.02 -5.44
CA GLN A 188 -23.48 -25.99 -4.83
C GLN A 188 -22.81 -26.77 -3.68
N MET A 189 -21.58 -27.23 -3.89
CA MET A 189 -20.75 -27.90 -2.87
C MET A 189 -20.56 -27.03 -1.62
N LEU A 190 -20.35 -25.72 -1.82
CA LEU A 190 -20.20 -24.76 -0.74
C LEU A 190 -21.52 -24.20 -0.22
N GLY A 191 -22.69 -24.57 -0.78
CA GLY A 191 -23.97 -23.98 -0.37
C GLY A 191 -24.11 -22.48 -0.67
N LEU A 192 -23.37 -21.97 -1.66
CA LEU A 192 -23.35 -20.57 -2.09
C LEU A 192 -24.30 -20.34 -3.28
N THR A 193 -25.58 -20.68 -3.09
CA THR A 193 -26.59 -20.79 -4.15
C THR A 193 -27.23 -19.46 -4.56
N ASP A 194 -26.89 -18.35 -3.90
CA ASP A 194 -27.41 -17.05 -4.29
C ASP A 194 -26.47 -16.50 -5.34
N ASP A 195 -26.91 -16.46 -6.59
CA ASP A 195 -26.19 -15.70 -7.58
C ASP A 195 -26.01 -14.28 -7.06
N PRO A 196 -24.77 -13.74 -7.03
CA PRO A 196 -24.66 -12.32 -6.82
C PRO A 196 -25.54 -11.69 -7.90
N GLU A 197 -26.43 -10.76 -7.53
CA GLU A 197 -26.96 -9.84 -8.54
C GLU A 197 -25.74 -9.43 -9.36
N PRO A 198 -25.72 -9.68 -10.69
CA PRO A 198 -24.59 -9.27 -11.50
C PRO A 198 -24.37 -7.83 -11.12
N LYS A 199 -23.12 -7.49 -10.72
CA LYS A 199 -22.75 -6.09 -10.44
C LYS A 199 -23.52 -5.30 -11.48
N PRO A 200 -24.35 -4.29 -11.11
CA PRO A 200 -24.92 -3.45 -12.13
C PRO A 200 -23.73 -3.13 -13.01
N THR A 201 -23.81 -3.55 -14.27
CA THR A 201 -22.92 -3.04 -15.27
C THR A 201 -23.37 -1.58 -15.34
N LYS A 202 -22.91 -0.77 -14.36
CA LYS A 202 -22.20 0.43 -14.74
C LYS A 202 -21.29 -0.12 -15.80
N ALA A 203 -21.70 0.05 -17.06
CA ALA A 203 -20.80 0.05 -18.18
C ALA A 203 -19.56 0.64 -17.55
N GLY A 204 -18.54 -0.20 -17.33
CA GLY A 204 -17.37 0.29 -16.65
C GLY A 204 -17.11 1.58 -17.38
N LYS A 205 -16.87 2.68 -16.67
CA LYS A 205 -16.01 3.64 -17.32
C LYS A 205 -14.77 2.78 -17.58
N ARG A 206 -14.71 2.13 -18.77
CA ARG A 206 -13.58 2.21 -19.65
C ARG A 206 -13.36 3.69 -19.59
N TRP A 207 -12.50 4.07 -18.64
CA TRP A 207 -11.90 5.34 -18.66
C TRP A 207 -11.22 5.27 -20.01
N THR A 208 -11.90 5.81 -21.03
CA THR A 208 -11.24 6.34 -22.20
C THR A 208 -10.01 7.01 -21.62
N HIS A 209 -8.83 6.70 -22.17
CA HIS A 209 -7.62 7.47 -21.89
C HIS A 209 -8.08 8.86 -21.50
N ILE A 210 -7.82 9.29 -20.26
CA ILE A 210 -8.05 10.71 -19.95
C ILE A 210 -6.84 11.33 -20.65
N SER A 211 -6.93 11.36 -21.98
CA SER A 211 -6.18 12.20 -22.89
C SER A 211 -6.85 13.54 -22.69
N GLY A 212 -6.37 14.26 -21.70
CA GLY A 212 -6.91 15.49 -21.19
C GLY A 212 -5.91 16.09 -20.20
N GLU A 213 -6.13 17.36 -19.88
CA GLU A 213 -5.29 18.14 -18.98
C GLU A 213 -5.04 17.40 -17.66
N THR A 214 -3.79 17.42 -17.21
CA THR A 214 -3.38 16.89 -15.91
C THR A 214 -4.27 17.50 -14.82
N PRO A 215 -5.05 16.72 -14.05
CA PRO A 215 -5.81 17.27 -12.94
C PRO A 215 -4.82 17.81 -11.90
N THR A 216 -4.78 19.14 -11.75
CA THR A 216 -3.85 19.84 -10.86
C THR A 216 -4.60 20.42 -9.66
N HIS A 217 -3.89 20.60 -8.56
CA HIS A 217 -4.33 21.49 -7.49
C HIS A 217 -3.76 22.88 -7.73
N SER A 218 -4.48 23.92 -7.33
CA SER A 218 -4.04 25.32 -7.39
C SER A 218 -2.67 25.57 -6.75
N GLY A 219 -2.27 24.76 -5.77
CA GLY A 219 -0.94 24.80 -5.16
C GLY A 219 0.21 24.39 -6.05
N MET A 220 -0.05 23.61 -7.11
CA MET A 220 0.98 23.12 -8.02
C MET A 220 1.40 24.17 -9.04
N ASP A 221 0.69 25.30 -9.13
CA ASP A 221 1.08 26.43 -9.99
C ASP A 221 2.39 27.08 -9.52
N ALA A 222 2.77 26.87 -8.25
CA ALA A 222 4.05 27.30 -7.70
C ALA A 222 5.23 26.40 -8.11
N CYS A 223 4.97 25.23 -8.68
CA CYS A 223 6.00 24.30 -9.14
C CYS A 223 6.39 24.59 -10.59
N ILE A 224 7.59 24.17 -10.98
CA ILE A 224 7.98 24.15 -12.39
C ILE A 224 7.25 22.98 -13.05
N TRP A 225 6.62 23.20 -14.21
CA TRP A 225 6.01 22.14 -14.99
C TRP A 225 6.96 21.70 -16.10
N ALA A 226 7.48 20.48 -15.99
CA ALA A 226 8.42 19.92 -16.94
C ALA A 226 7.74 18.91 -17.87
N PRO A 227 8.13 18.84 -19.15
CA PRO A 227 7.76 17.73 -20.02
C PRO A 227 8.21 16.41 -19.42
N VAL A 228 7.33 15.41 -19.41
CA VAL A 228 7.61 14.08 -18.83
C VAL A 228 8.77 13.39 -19.54
N GLU A 229 8.99 13.70 -20.82
CA GLU A 229 10.08 13.18 -21.64
C GLU A 229 11.45 13.79 -21.32
N ASP A 230 11.49 14.97 -20.70
CA ASP A 230 12.74 15.64 -20.30
C ASP A 230 13.30 15.10 -18.97
N LEU A 231 12.48 14.35 -18.22
CA LEU A 231 12.85 13.81 -16.92
C LEU A 231 13.43 12.40 -17.05
N ILE A 232 14.52 12.16 -16.33
CA ILE A 232 15.27 10.90 -16.41
C ILE A 232 14.99 10.10 -15.14
N PRO A 233 14.36 8.90 -15.23
CA PRO A 233 14.21 8.04 -14.07
C PRO A 233 15.59 7.65 -13.54
N HIS A 234 15.76 7.67 -12.22
CA HIS A 234 17.07 7.40 -11.64
C HIS A 234 17.47 5.93 -11.86
N PRO A 235 18.63 5.65 -12.47
CA PRO A 235 19.03 4.27 -12.81
C PRO A 235 19.21 3.39 -11.57
N GLU A 236 19.60 4.01 -10.45
CA GLU A 236 19.80 3.33 -9.15
C GLU A 236 18.50 3.28 -8.30
N ASN A 237 17.33 3.65 -8.84
CA ASN A 237 16.08 3.59 -8.09
C ASN A 237 15.69 2.13 -7.80
N ALA A 238 16.00 1.66 -6.59
CA ALA A 238 15.70 0.31 -6.15
C ALA A 238 14.22 0.07 -5.79
N ARG A 239 13.43 1.12 -5.53
CA ARG A 239 12.03 1.00 -5.09
C ARG A 239 11.07 0.80 -6.26
N GLN A 240 10.31 -0.29 -6.25
CA GLN A 240 9.33 -0.66 -7.27
C GLN A 240 7.91 -0.51 -6.72
N GLY A 241 7.14 0.46 -7.22
CA GLY A 241 5.78 0.73 -6.73
C GLY A 241 4.68 0.08 -7.59
N ASP A 242 3.47 -0.01 -7.05
CA ASP A 242 2.28 -0.39 -7.82
C ASP A 242 1.83 0.78 -8.71
N ILE A 243 2.29 0.76 -9.96
CA ILE A 243 1.99 1.80 -10.96
C ILE A 243 0.49 1.92 -11.22
N GLY A 244 -0.27 0.82 -11.13
CA GLY A 244 -1.72 0.84 -11.32
C GLY A 244 -2.42 1.59 -10.20
N ALA A 245 -2.08 1.29 -8.95
CA ALA A 245 -2.63 1.99 -7.78
C ALA A 245 -2.26 3.48 -7.78
N ILE A 246 -1.02 3.82 -8.15
CA ILE A 246 -0.58 5.21 -8.27
C ILE A 246 -1.35 5.92 -9.40
N ALA A 247 -1.47 5.30 -10.58
CA ALA A 247 -2.21 5.85 -11.70
C ALA A 247 -3.68 6.09 -11.36
N GLU A 248 -4.32 5.19 -10.60
CA GLU A 248 -5.68 5.38 -10.10
C GLU A 248 -5.77 6.59 -9.16
N SER A 249 -4.86 6.68 -8.19
CA SER A 249 -4.79 7.83 -7.28
C SER A 249 -4.61 9.14 -8.03
N LEU A 250 -3.71 9.20 -9.00
CA LEU A 250 -3.50 10.39 -9.83
C LEU A 250 -4.75 10.79 -10.61
N ARG A 251 -5.53 9.83 -11.13
CA ARG A 251 -6.77 10.14 -11.86
C ARG A 251 -7.89 10.65 -10.95
N VAL A 252 -7.97 10.14 -9.72
CA VAL A 252 -9.04 10.47 -8.78
C VAL A 252 -8.72 11.74 -7.99
N ASN A 253 -7.48 11.86 -7.53
CA ASN A 253 -7.05 12.93 -6.63
C ASN A 253 -6.35 14.07 -7.38
N GLY A 254 -5.82 13.84 -8.58
CA GLY A 254 -4.92 14.77 -9.27
C GLY A 254 -3.48 14.68 -8.77
N ILE A 255 -2.58 15.45 -9.38
CA ILE A 255 -1.20 15.57 -8.90
C ILE A 255 -1.17 16.55 -7.75
N TYR A 256 -0.95 16.03 -6.53
CA TYR A 256 -0.84 16.82 -5.30
C TYR A 256 0.60 16.96 -4.77
N ARG A 257 1.59 16.38 -5.46
CA ARG A 257 3.02 16.46 -5.10
C ARG A 257 3.89 16.64 -6.34
N PRO A 258 4.90 17.53 -6.30
CA PRO A 258 5.91 17.58 -7.34
C PRO A 258 6.84 16.37 -7.24
N LEU A 259 7.46 16.01 -8.36
CA LEU A 259 8.65 15.17 -8.37
C LEU A 259 9.83 15.98 -7.85
N ILE A 260 10.76 15.34 -7.13
CA ILE A 260 12.03 15.97 -6.74
C ILE A 260 13.09 15.49 -7.73
N VAL A 261 13.74 16.44 -8.41
CA VAL A 261 14.64 16.17 -9.53
C VAL A 261 15.98 16.85 -9.25
N GLN A 262 17.10 16.16 -9.50
CA GLN A 262 18.42 16.77 -9.37
C GLN A 262 18.62 17.80 -10.50
N GLU A 263 18.98 19.05 -10.14
CA GLU A 263 19.08 20.15 -11.10
C GLU A 263 20.14 19.90 -12.19
N SER A 264 21.28 19.32 -11.81
CA SER A 264 22.43 19.13 -12.70
C SER A 264 22.23 18.05 -13.78
N SER A 265 21.36 17.06 -13.54
CA SER A 265 21.29 15.83 -14.32
C SER A 265 19.89 15.48 -14.82
N ASN A 266 18.84 16.17 -14.33
CA ASN A 266 17.43 15.81 -14.52
C ASN A 266 17.05 14.40 -14.00
N LEU A 267 17.88 13.81 -13.13
CA LEU A 267 17.56 12.53 -12.49
C LEU A 267 16.48 12.70 -11.43
N ILE A 268 15.46 11.85 -11.48
CA ILE A 268 14.35 11.88 -10.51
C ILE A 268 14.80 11.25 -9.18
N LEU A 269 14.99 12.08 -8.15
CA LEU A 269 15.35 11.64 -6.80
C LEU A 269 14.15 11.09 -6.03
N LYS A 270 12.98 11.71 -6.20
CA LYS A 270 11.73 11.28 -5.56
C LYS A 270 10.57 11.32 -6.54
N GLY A 271 9.80 10.22 -6.56
CA GLY A 271 8.62 10.09 -7.41
C GLY A 271 8.86 9.32 -8.72
N ASN A 272 9.88 8.46 -8.80
CA ASN A 272 10.11 7.58 -9.96
C ASN A 272 8.85 6.78 -10.36
N ASN A 273 8.16 6.19 -9.40
CA ASN A 273 6.91 5.46 -9.65
C ASN A 273 5.75 6.39 -10.09
N THR A 274 5.72 7.62 -9.57
CA THR A 274 4.75 8.65 -10.00
C THR A 274 5.01 9.05 -11.44
N TRP A 275 6.26 9.26 -11.85
CA TRP A 275 6.62 9.52 -13.25
C TRP A 275 6.20 8.37 -14.17
N GLN A 276 6.43 7.11 -13.78
CA GLN A 276 5.98 5.96 -14.55
C GLN A 276 4.45 5.93 -14.67
N ALA A 277 3.72 6.23 -13.59
CA ALA A 277 2.27 6.31 -13.60
C ALA A 277 1.78 7.43 -14.53
N VAL A 278 2.29 8.66 -14.40
CA VAL A 278 2.03 9.80 -15.28
C VAL A 278 2.24 9.44 -16.76
N ARG A 279 3.36 8.76 -17.07
CA ARG A 279 3.66 8.28 -18.42
C ARG A 279 2.66 7.24 -18.91
N SER A 280 2.24 6.31 -18.04
CA SER A 280 1.23 5.30 -18.39
C SER A 280 -0.18 5.90 -18.60
N LEU A 281 -0.46 7.03 -17.95
CA LEU A 281 -1.68 7.80 -18.16
C LEU A 281 -1.68 8.61 -19.47
N GLY A 282 -0.49 8.84 -20.06
CA GLY A 282 -0.31 9.64 -21.27
C GLY A 282 -0.42 11.14 -21.02
N TRP A 283 0.02 11.60 -19.85
CA TRP A 283 0.13 13.04 -19.57
C TRP A 283 1.49 13.58 -20.03
N ASP A 284 1.49 14.78 -20.60
CA ASP A 284 2.67 15.37 -21.24
C ASP A 284 3.58 16.10 -20.25
N THR A 285 3.02 16.66 -19.18
CA THR A 285 3.76 17.47 -18.20
C THR A 285 3.44 17.06 -16.77
N VAL A 286 4.44 17.23 -15.89
CA VAL A 286 4.37 16.91 -14.45
C VAL A 286 5.03 18.04 -13.65
N PRO A 287 4.51 18.40 -12.46
CA PRO A 287 5.15 19.40 -11.62
C PRO A 287 6.42 18.81 -11.02
N VAL A 288 7.49 19.59 -11.02
CA VAL A 288 8.80 19.25 -10.49
C VAL A 288 9.33 20.36 -9.59
N MET A 289 10.17 19.96 -8.66
CA MET A 289 11.08 20.84 -7.92
C MET A 289 12.49 20.36 -8.18
N PHE A 290 13.32 21.25 -8.70
CA PHE A 290 14.74 20.98 -8.86
C PHE A 290 15.44 21.15 -7.51
N LEU A 291 16.43 20.31 -7.27
CA LEU A 291 17.25 20.33 -6.08
C LEU A 291 18.71 20.44 -6.52
N ASP A 292 19.38 21.51 -6.10
CA ASP A 292 20.82 21.69 -6.31
C ASP A 292 21.61 20.86 -5.28
N VAL A 293 21.87 19.61 -5.64
CA VAL A 293 22.64 18.64 -4.83
C VAL A 293 23.63 17.88 -5.71
N ASP A 294 24.75 17.49 -5.10
CA ASP A 294 25.69 16.56 -5.72
C ASP A 294 25.14 15.12 -5.75
N ASP A 295 25.87 14.23 -6.41
CA ASP A 295 25.43 12.85 -6.61
C ASP A 295 25.35 12.06 -5.29
N ASP A 296 26.18 12.38 -4.30
CA ASP A 296 26.17 11.67 -3.02
C ASP A 296 24.98 12.12 -2.18
N ASP A 297 24.71 13.44 -2.12
CA ASP A 297 23.52 14.00 -1.47
C ASP A 297 22.23 13.52 -2.13
N ALA A 298 22.20 13.45 -3.47
CA ALA A 298 21.09 12.89 -4.24
C ALA A 298 20.77 11.45 -3.80
N ARG A 299 21.79 10.59 -3.70
CA ARG A 299 21.64 9.20 -3.25
C ARG A 299 21.24 9.09 -1.79
N ARG A 300 21.78 9.93 -0.89
CA ARG A 300 21.36 10.00 0.53
C ARG A 300 19.87 10.33 0.63
N VAL A 301 19.38 11.29 -0.15
CA VAL A 301 17.95 11.67 -0.20
C VAL A 301 17.10 10.48 -0.67
N MET A 302 17.50 9.79 -1.73
CA MET A 302 16.80 8.60 -2.23
C MET A 302 16.71 7.49 -1.18
N LEU A 303 17.82 7.18 -0.51
CA LEU A 303 17.88 6.15 0.52
C LEU A 303 17.05 6.51 1.75
N ALA A 304 17.10 7.78 2.17
CA ALA A 304 16.34 8.28 3.31
C ALA A 304 14.83 8.17 3.07
N ASP A 305 14.33 8.64 1.93
CA ASP A 305 12.90 8.61 1.61
C ASP A 305 12.36 7.16 1.65
N ASN A 306 13.10 6.25 1.02
CA ASN A 306 12.80 4.82 1.00
C ASN A 306 12.75 4.22 2.41
N ARG A 307 13.82 4.40 3.19
CA ARG A 307 13.98 3.76 4.49
C ARG A 307 13.03 4.28 5.56
N LEU A 308 12.73 5.58 5.54
CA LEU A 308 11.82 6.20 6.51
C LEU A 308 10.37 5.81 6.26
N ALA A 309 10.00 5.55 5.01
CA ALA A 309 8.69 5.02 4.65
C ALA A 309 8.46 3.60 5.19
N ASP A 310 9.49 2.75 5.15
CA ASP A 310 9.40 1.32 5.54
C ASP A 310 9.28 1.12 7.06
N LYS A 311 9.78 2.06 7.86
CA LYS A 311 9.68 1.99 9.33
C LYS A 311 8.33 2.46 9.88
N ALA A 312 7.40 2.85 9.01
CA ALA A 312 6.12 3.38 9.42
C ALA A 312 5.04 2.28 9.49
N GLY A 313 4.11 2.43 10.43
CA GLY A 313 2.94 1.56 10.61
C GLY A 313 1.65 2.36 10.70
N TYR A 314 0.57 1.74 11.19
CA TYR A 314 -0.74 2.39 11.35
C TYR A 314 -1.31 2.26 12.75
N TYR A 315 -2.11 3.26 13.13
CA TYR A 315 -3.11 3.14 14.19
C TYR A 315 -4.38 2.54 13.58
N ASN A 316 -4.53 1.21 13.63
CA ASN A 316 -5.61 0.49 12.92
C ASN A 316 -7.02 1.03 13.23
N ALA A 317 -7.30 1.45 14.46
CA ALA A 317 -8.60 2.03 14.82
C ALA A 317 -8.89 3.34 14.05
N MET A 318 -7.89 4.22 13.96
CA MET A 318 -7.99 5.48 13.23
C MET A 318 -7.99 5.25 11.71
N LEU A 319 -7.22 4.27 11.23
CA LEU A 319 -7.24 3.87 9.83
C LEU A 319 -8.63 3.39 9.41
N ALA A 320 -9.24 2.50 10.21
CA ALA A 320 -10.60 2.02 9.99
C ALA A 320 -11.62 3.17 9.98
N GLU A 321 -11.53 4.09 10.95
CA GLU A 321 -12.42 5.26 11.02
C GLU A 321 -12.35 6.10 9.74
N VAL A 322 -11.15 6.46 9.28
CA VAL A 322 -10.98 7.28 8.07
C VAL A 322 -11.44 6.54 6.81
N LEU A 323 -11.19 5.24 6.71
CA LEU A 323 -11.64 4.40 5.58
C LEU A 323 -13.17 4.26 5.52
N ILE A 324 -13.83 4.14 6.68
CA ILE A 324 -15.30 4.05 6.77
C ILE A 324 -15.97 5.38 6.46
N ASP A 325 -15.34 6.50 6.85
CA ASP A 325 -15.85 7.86 6.67
C ASP A 325 -15.63 8.39 5.22
N LEU A 326 -15.30 7.52 4.26
CA LEU A 326 -15.14 7.84 2.85
C LEU A 326 -16.32 7.34 2.02
N ASP A 327 -16.81 8.19 1.11
CA ASP A 327 -17.88 7.82 0.17
C ASP A 327 -17.43 6.74 -0.85
N SER A 328 -16.14 6.69 -1.16
CA SER A 328 -15.51 5.70 -2.03
C SER A 328 -14.05 5.50 -1.64
N LEU A 329 -13.55 4.27 -1.81
CA LEU A 329 -12.14 3.92 -1.64
C LEU A 329 -11.30 4.17 -2.91
N ASP A 330 -11.92 4.56 -4.02
CA ASP A 330 -11.22 4.84 -5.27
C ASP A 330 -10.10 5.87 -5.05
N GLY A 331 -8.92 5.59 -5.60
CA GLY A 331 -7.74 6.46 -5.45
C GLY A 331 -7.14 6.54 -4.04
N THR A 332 -7.57 5.70 -3.10
CA THR A 332 -6.91 5.57 -1.77
C THR A 332 -5.82 4.49 -1.74
N GLY A 333 -5.79 3.61 -2.75
CA GLY A 333 -4.97 2.40 -2.76
C GLY A 333 -5.45 1.29 -1.80
N PHE A 334 -6.51 1.52 -1.02
CA PHE A 334 -7.14 0.51 -0.17
C PHE A 334 -8.33 -0.12 -0.90
N THR A 335 -8.46 -1.44 -0.75
CA THR A 335 -9.60 -2.20 -1.24
C THR A 335 -10.61 -2.47 -0.10
N PRO A 336 -11.86 -2.83 -0.41
CA PRO A 336 -12.81 -3.27 0.61
C PRO A 336 -12.29 -4.46 1.44
N THR A 337 -11.47 -5.32 0.84
CA THR A 337 -10.81 -6.44 1.54
C THR A 337 -9.77 -5.94 2.54
N ASP A 338 -8.99 -4.91 2.19
CA ASP A 338 -8.04 -4.30 3.12
C ASP A 338 -8.74 -3.67 4.32
N LEU A 339 -9.87 -2.98 4.10
CA LEU A 339 -10.69 -2.44 5.19
C LEU A 339 -11.19 -3.56 6.11
N ASP A 340 -11.71 -4.66 5.55
CA ASP A 340 -12.14 -5.81 6.36
C ASP A 340 -10.99 -6.43 7.16
N ASP A 341 -9.75 -6.38 6.65
CA ASP A 341 -8.58 -6.86 7.36
C ASP A 341 -8.16 -5.92 8.50
N VAL A 342 -8.14 -4.61 8.25
CA VAL A 342 -7.91 -3.60 9.31
C VAL A 342 -8.94 -3.73 10.43
N LEU A 343 -10.21 -3.96 10.09
CA LEU A 343 -11.30 -4.14 11.07
C LEU A 343 -11.15 -5.41 11.91
N LYS A 344 -10.59 -6.48 11.35
CA LYS A 344 -10.36 -7.74 12.09
C LYS A 344 -9.22 -7.66 13.07
N ASP A 345 -8.26 -6.77 12.83
CA ASP A 345 -7.12 -6.53 13.70
C ASP A 345 -7.44 -5.56 14.86
N LEU A 346 -8.68 -5.05 14.93
CA LEU A 346 -9.14 -4.28 16.09
C LEU A 346 -9.47 -5.21 17.26
N PRO A 347 -9.09 -4.84 18.50
CA PRO A 347 -9.42 -5.65 19.68
C PRO A 347 -10.95 -5.82 19.77
N PRO A 348 -11.44 -7.03 20.11
CA PRO A 348 -12.86 -7.30 20.28
C PRO A 348 -13.34 -6.70 21.60
N GLU A 349 -13.50 -5.37 21.66
CA GLU A 349 -14.41 -4.68 22.58
C GLU A 349 -14.44 -3.17 22.26
N ARG A 350 -15.51 -2.76 21.56
CA ARG A 350 -16.48 -1.78 22.05
C ARG A 350 -17.77 -2.01 21.26
N ASP A 351 -18.87 -2.10 22.01
CA ASP A 351 -20.25 -2.29 21.57
C ASP A 351 -20.53 -1.72 20.14
N PRO A 352 -20.79 -2.59 19.14
CA PRO A 352 -21.16 -2.17 17.78
C PRO A 352 -22.40 -1.28 17.72
N SER A 353 -23.23 -1.24 18.77
CA SER A 353 -24.38 -0.33 18.86
C SER A 353 -24.00 1.13 19.13
N ALA A 354 -22.74 1.42 19.46
CA ALA A 354 -22.23 2.77 19.70
C ALA A 354 -21.66 3.45 18.43
N MET A 355 -21.52 2.74 17.31
CA MET A 355 -21.22 3.35 16.00
C MET A 355 -22.50 3.47 15.18
N ILE A 356 -23.22 4.57 15.38
CA ILE A 356 -24.29 4.98 14.47
C ILE A 356 -23.63 5.43 13.16
N GLY A 357 -23.93 4.74 12.05
CA GLY A 357 -23.81 5.34 10.72
C GLY A 357 -23.11 4.56 9.60
N ALA A 358 -22.82 3.26 9.72
CA ALA A 358 -22.41 2.49 8.54
C ALA A 358 -23.60 2.30 7.58
N PRO A 359 -23.54 2.77 6.31
CA PRO A 359 -24.60 2.57 5.34
C PRO A 359 -24.83 1.08 5.06
N ALA A 360 -26.10 0.67 5.02
CA ALA A 360 -26.53 -0.73 4.88
C ALA A 360 -26.32 -1.33 3.47
N ASP A 361 -25.61 -0.63 2.58
CA ASP A 361 -25.54 -0.89 1.13
C ASP A 361 -24.14 -1.22 0.61
N VAL A 362 -23.13 -1.41 1.46
CA VAL A 362 -21.82 -1.94 1.04
C VAL A 362 -21.93 -3.43 0.69
N ARG A 363 -22.10 -3.71 -0.61
CA ARG A 363 -22.08 -5.07 -1.18
C ARG A 363 -20.65 -5.63 -1.15
N ARG A 364 -20.28 -6.25 -0.03
CA ARG A 364 -19.06 -7.08 0.10
C ARG A 364 -19.05 -8.19 -0.97
N VAL A 365 -17.90 -8.53 -1.53
CA VAL A 365 -17.72 -9.66 -2.45
C VAL A 365 -16.65 -10.58 -1.87
N ALA A 366 -17.00 -11.80 -1.49
CA ALA A 366 -16.01 -12.80 -1.12
C ALA A 366 -15.59 -13.56 -2.38
N THR A 367 -14.30 -13.84 -2.49
CA THR A 367 -13.71 -14.49 -3.67
C THR A 367 -13.12 -15.84 -3.29
N ILE A 368 -13.50 -16.87 -4.05
CA ILE A 368 -13.01 -18.23 -3.95
C ILE A 368 -12.09 -18.46 -5.14
N ARG A 369 -10.87 -18.96 -4.89
CA ARG A 369 -9.89 -19.24 -5.94
C ARG A 369 -9.54 -20.72 -5.95
N LEU A 370 -9.78 -21.39 -7.07
CA LEU A 370 -9.42 -22.79 -7.32
C LEU A 370 -8.38 -22.82 -8.43
N GLY A 371 -7.10 -22.71 -8.07
CA GLY A 371 -6.06 -22.47 -9.07
C GLY A 371 -6.34 -21.19 -9.87
N GLY A 372 -6.60 -21.33 -11.17
CA GLY A 372 -6.96 -20.21 -12.07
C GLY A 372 -8.44 -19.82 -12.08
N LEU A 373 -9.34 -20.65 -11.53
CA LEU A 373 -10.78 -20.36 -11.50
C LEU A 373 -11.09 -19.43 -10.33
N THR A 374 -11.82 -18.34 -10.62
CA THR A 374 -12.25 -17.36 -9.62
C THR A 374 -13.77 -17.33 -9.53
N ILE A 375 -14.32 -17.59 -8.34
CA ILE A 375 -15.76 -17.60 -8.07
C ILE A 375 -16.08 -16.48 -7.08
N SER A 376 -17.05 -15.64 -7.41
CA SER A 376 -17.50 -14.53 -6.56
C SER A 376 -18.84 -14.87 -5.89
N THR A 377 -18.96 -14.57 -4.60
CA THR A 377 -20.23 -14.66 -3.85
C THR A 377 -20.52 -13.33 -3.13
N CYS A 378 -21.80 -13.06 -2.86
CA CYS A 378 -22.17 -11.88 -2.10
C CYS A 378 -21.70 -12.02 -0.65
N GLY A 379 -21.19 -10.94 -0.07
CA GLY A 379 -20.56 -10.99 1.24
C GLY A 379 -21.53 -11.26 2.37
N LYS A 380 -22.83 -10.94 2.20
CA LYS A 380 -23.87 -11.35 3.16
C LYS A 380 -24.00 -12.88 3.20
N GLN A 381 -24.13 -13.53 2.04
CA GLN A 381 -24.19 -14.99 1.95
C GLN A 381 -22.92 -15.64 2.46
N TYR A 382 -21.74 -15.10 2.12
CA TYR A 382 -20.48 -15.61 2.64
C TYR A 382 -20.37 -15.48 4.16
N SER A 383 -20.78 -14.34 4.74
CA SER A 383 -20.77 -14.14 6.18
C SER A 383 -21.77 -15.05 6.90
N GLU A 384 -22.97 -15.24 6.36
CA GLU A 384 -23.97 -16.17 6.90
C GLU A 384 -23.49 -17.63 6.79
N TRP A 385 -22.87 -18.00 5.66
CA TRP A 385 -22.25 -19.30 5.44
C TRP A 385 -21.11 -19.58 6.43
N GLU A 386 -20.19 -18.62 6.62
CA GLU A 386 -19.08 -18.74 7.57
C GLU A 386 -19.60 -18.79 9.01
N HIS A 387 -20.64 -18.02 9.35
CA HIS A 387 -21.25 -18.03 10.67
C HIS A 387 -21.95 -19.37 10.98
N ASN A 388 -22.71 -19.92 10.03
CA ASN A 388 -23.38 -21.22 10.17
C ASN A 388 -22.38 -22.37 10.28
N MET A 389 -21.22 -22.27 9.63
CA MET A 389 -20.13 -23.23 9.78
C MET A 389 -19.52 -23.24 11.18
N ILE A 390 -19.57 -22.10 11.88
CA ILE A 390 -19.01 -21.91 13.24
C ILE A 390 -20.08 -22.16 14.33
N ALA A 391 -21.36 -22.29 13.99
CA ALA A 391 -22.48 -22.30 14.95
C ALA A 391 -22.48 -23.45 15.98
N GLU A 392 -21.66 -24.50 15.81
CA GLU A 392 -21.49 -25.59 16.80
C GLU A 392 -20.42 -25.32 17.88
N GLY A 393 -19.78 -24.14 17.89
CA GLY A 393 -18.80 -23.75 18.91
C GLY A 393 -17.60 -23.01 18.34
N TYR A 394 -16.48 -23.04 19.05
CA TYR A 394 -15.22 -22.49 18.52
C TYR A 394 -14.61 -23.48 17.52
N MET A 395 -14.35 -23.02 16.29
CA MET A 395 -13.66 -23.78 15.25
C MET A 395 -12.36 -23.07 14.86
N THR A 396 -11.23 -23.75 15.02
CA THR A 396 -9.90 -23.27 14.60
C THR A 396 -9.84 -23.11 13.07
N LYS A 397 -8.88 -22.32 12.58
CA LYS A 397 -8.63 -22.20 11.12
C LYS A 397 -8.32 -23.54 10.46
N VAL A 398 -7.67 -24.47 11.17
CA VAL A 398 -7.38 -25.82 10.68
C VAL A 398 -8.67 -26.63 10.53
N GLU A 399 -9.50 -26.66 11.58
CA GLU A 399 -10.79 -27.35 11.54
C GLU A 399 -11.72 -26.76 10.46
N ARG A 400 -11.72 -25.44 10.28
CA ARG A 400 -12.47 -24.77 9.20
C ARG A 400 -11.98 -25.19 7.82
N GLY A 401 -10.67 -25.26 7.58
CA GLY A 401 -10.16 -25.70 6.30
C GLY A 401 -10.48 -27.17 6.00
N HIS A 402 -10.47 -28.05 7.02
CA HIS A 402 -10.92 -29.44 6.85
C HIS A 402 -12.41 -29.51 6.52
N ARG A 403 -13.24 -28.70 7.19
CA ARG A 403 -14.68 -28.63 6.91
C ARG A 403 -14.97 -28.14 5.50
N ILE A 404 -14.19 -27.18 5.01
CA ILE A 404 -14.28 -26.68 3.63
C ILE A 404 -13.84 -27.76 2.63
N ALA A 405 -12.78 -28.50 2.94
CA ALA A 405 -12.32 -29.61 2.10
C ALA A 405 -13.37 -30.74 2.01
N GLU A 406 -14.07 -31.04 3.10
CA GLU A 406 -15.22 -31.96 3.11
C GLU A 406 -16.36 -31.47 2.21
N LEU A 407 -16.71 -30.18 2.29
CA LEU A 407 -17.75 -29.59 1.45
C LEU A 407 -17.39 -29.66 -0.05
N LEU A 408 -16.10 -29.50 -0.38
CA LEU A 408 -15.57 -29.65 -1.74
C LEU A 408 -15.39 -31.11 -2.19
N GLY A 409 -15.71 -32.08 -1.31
CA GLY A 409 -15.59 -33.51 -1.61
C GLY A 409 -14.14 -33.98 -1.79
N LEU A 410 -13.18 -33.31 -1.15
CA LEU A 410 -11.76 -33.67 -1.23
C LEU A 410 -11.45 -34.87 -0.34
N ASP A 411 -10.61 -35.78 -0.84
CA ASP A 411 -10.14 -36.96 -0.12
C ASP A 411 -9.19 -36.55 1.02
N PRO A 412 -9.52 -36.80 2.30
CA PRO A 412 -8.68 -36.47 3.45
C PRO A 412 -7.25 -37.00 3.41
N ALA A 413 -6.97 -38.05 2.63
CA ALA A 413 -5.62 -38.59 2.46
C ALA A 413 -4.77 -37.83 1.41
N ARG A 414 -5.37 -36.91 0.64
CA ARG A 414 -4.75 -36.27 -0.53
C ARG A 414 -4.72 -34.74 -0.48
N TYR A 415 -5.05 -34.13 0.67
CA TYR A 415 -4.93 -32.68 0.89
C TYR A 415 -4.32 -32.35 2.27
N GLU A 416 -3.73 -31.17 2.38
CA GLU A 416 -3.29 -30.56 3.64
C GLU A 416 -4.00 -29.23 3.87
N VAL A 417 -4.38 -28.93 5.11
CA VAL A 417 -5.01 -27.67 5.49
C VAL A 417 -4.01 -26.82 6.25
N TRP A 418 -3.79 -25.59 5.80
CA TRP A 418 -2.81 -24.71 6.41
C TRP A 418 -3.52 -23.54 7.08
N ALA A 419 -3.22 -23.33 8.35
CA ALA A 419 -3.74 -22.21 9.13
C ALA A 419 -2.61 -21.30 9.59
N SER A 420 -2.75 -19.99 9.36
CA SER A 420 -1.90 -19.01 10.03
C SER A 420 -2.38 -18.83 11.47
N LEU A 421 -1.61 -19.27 12.45
CA LEU A 421 -1.81 -18.92 13.85
C LEU A 421 -0.94 -17.69 14.12
N ALA A 422 -1.57 -16.58 14.51
CA ALA A 422 -0.80 -15.46 15.03
C ALA A 422 -0.40 -15.80 16.46
N ASP A 423 0.90 -15.80 16.75
CA ASP A 423 1.37 -15.78 18.13
C ASP A 423 0.85 -14.47 18.76
N PRO A 424 0.00 -14.53 19.79
CA PRO A 424 -0.62 -13.34 20.39
C PRO A 424 0.39 -12.41 21.06
N THR A 425 1.64 -12.85 21.24
CA THR A 425 2.73 -12.10 21.88
C THR A 425 3.67 -11.45 20.88
N THR A 426 3.88 -12.06 19.71
CA THR A 426 4.88 -11.60 18.72
C THR A 426 4.27 -11.10 17.42
N GLY A 427 2.99 -11.37 17.14
CA GLY A 427 2.33 -11.02 15.88
C GLY A 427 2.84 -11.84 14.69
N ASN A 428 3.81 -12.74 14.89
CA ASN A 428 4.30 -13.64 13.86
C ASN A 428 3.24 -14.69 13.53
N LYS A 429 3.02 -14.91 12.23
CA LYS A 429 2.17 -15.99 11.74
C LYS A 429 2.97 -17.28 11.76
N GLU A 430 2.79 -18.10 12.78
CA GLU A 430 3.22 -19.49 12.73
C GLU A 430 2.26 -20.27 11.82
N ILE A 431 2.82 -20.94 10.82
CA ILE A 431 2.08 -21.91 10.02
C ILE A 431 2.16 -23.24 10.76
N LYS A 432 1.03 -23.73 11.29
CA LYS A 432 0.96 -25.08 11.83
C LYS A 432 0.35 -26.02 10.81
N LYS A 433 1.04 -27.15 10.61
CA LYS A 433 0.56 -28.32 9.87
C LYS A 433 -0.54 -29.04 10.63
#